data_AF-A0A977PV19-F1
#
_entry.id   AF-A0A977PV19-F1
#
_cell.length_a   1.000
_cell.length_b   1.000
_cell.length_c   1.000
_cell.angle_alpha   90.00
_cell.angle_beta   90.00
_cell.angle_gamma   90.00
#
_symmetry.space_group_name_H-M   'P 1'
#
loop_
_entity.id
_entity.type
_entity.pdbx_description
1 polymer ?
#
loop_
_entity_poly.entity_id
_entity_poly.type
_entity_poly.pdbx_seq_one_letter_code
_entity_poly.pdbx_strand_id
1 'polypeptide(L)' 'MTRDEVNLAIAWAASEGWNPGLYDAESFYATDPNGFLLGEINHELIAVISLAARDIIGQIK' A
#
# COMPACT_ATOMS: atom_id res chain seq x y z
N MET A 1 4.22 1.62 8.95
CA MET A 1 4.65 0.70 7.88
C MET A 1 6.03 1.12 7.40
N THR A 2 6.89 0.17 7.03
CA THR A 2 8.21 0.39 6.44
C THR A 2 8.16 0.21 4.92
N ARG A 3 9.18 0.70 4.20
CA ARG A 3 9.31 0.47 2.75
C ARG A 3 9.31 -1.04 2.41
N ASP A 4 9.90 -1.86 3.27
CA ASP A 4 9.99 -3.31 3.05
C ASP A 4 8.63 -4.01 3.18
N GLU A 5 7.76 -3.52 4.06
CA GLU A 5 6.38 -4.01 4.17
C GLU A 5 5.56 -3.65 2.91
N VAL A 6 5.87 -2.54 2.23
CA VAL A 6 5.23 -2.19 0.96
C VAL A 6 5.72 -3.12 -0.14
N ASN A 7 7.02 -3.43 -0.16
CA ASN A 7 7.57 -4.41 -1.10
C ASN A 7 6.91 -5.79 -0.93
N LEU A 8 6.64 -6.21 0.32
CA LEU A 8 5.90 -7.44 0.60
C LEU A 8 4.48 -7.40 0.03
N ALA A 9 3.75 -6.30 0.23
CA ALA A 9 2.41 -6.13 -0.32
C ALA A 9 2.38 -6.22 -1.86
N ILE A 10 3.35 -5.61 -2.53
CA ILE A 10 3.49 -5.68 -3.99
C ILE A 10 3.84 -7.11 -4.45
N ALA A 11 4.69 -7.81 -3.72
CA ALA A 11 5.02 -9.21 -4.00
C ALA A 11 3.80 -10.12 -3.86
N TRP A 12 2.95 -9.90 -2.84
CA TRP A 12 1.70 -10.62 -2.68
C TRP A 12 0.73 -10.36 -3.83
N ALA A 13 0.53 -9.09 -4.22
CA ALA A 13 -0.30 -8.76 -5.39
C ALA A 13 0.18 -9.49 -6.66
N ALA A 14 1.50 -9.51 -6.92
CA ALA A 14 2.07 -10.27 -8.03
C ALA A 14 1.77 -11.78 -7.93
N SER A 15 1.92 -12.35 -6.73
CA SER A 15 1.64 -13.78 -6.49
C SER A 15 0.17 -14.15 -6.68
N GLU A 16 -0.74 -13.20 -6.45
CA GLU A 16 -2.17 -13.32 -6.70
C GLU A 16 -2.55 -13.12 -8.18
N GLY A 17 -1.58 -12.85 -9.04
CA GLY A 17 -1.77 -12.68 -10.48
C GLY A 17 -2.08 -11.25 -10.92
N TRP A 18 -1.91 -10.26 -10.04
CA TRP A 18 -1.96 -8.86 -10.44
C TRP A 18 -0.69 -8.50 -11.25
N ASN A 19 -0.73 -7.36 -11.96
CA ASN A 19 0.40 -6.85 -12.74
C ASN A 19 0.98 -5.58 -12.10
N PRO A 20 1.67 -5.68 -10.95
CA PRO A 20 2.28 -4.52 -10.33
C PRO A 20 3.46 -3.98 -11.16
N GLY A 21 3.59 -2.67 -11.18
CA GLY A 21 4.69 -1.95 -11.81
C GLY A 21 5.98 -2.02 -10.99
N LEU A 22 7.12 -1.85 -11.68
CA LEU A 22 8.46 -1.84 -11.08
C LEU A 22 8.63 -0.80 -9.96
N TYR A 23 7.87 0.29 -10.01
CA TYR A 23 7.98 1.43 -9.11
C TYR A 23 6.74 1.59 -8.22
N ASP A 24 5.84 0.62 -8.18
CA ASP A 24 4.60 0.74 -7.43
C ASP A 24 4.88 0.92 -5.94
N ALA A 25 5.79 0.14 -5.35
CA ALA A 25 6.17 0.28 -3.95
C ALA A 25 6.71 1.68 -3.62
N GLU A 26 7.49 2.27 -4.52
CA GLU A 26 8.00 3.63 -4.35
C GLU A 26 6.88 4.67 -4.43
N SER A 27 6.05 4.53 -5.46
CA SER A 27 5.00 5.49 -5.81
C SER A 27 3.94 5.51 -4.72
N PHE A 28 3.52 4.34 -4.23
CA PHE A 28 2.57 4.25 -3.14
C PHE A 28 3.13 4.79 -1.83
N TYR A 29 4.36 4.40 -1.45
CA TYR A 29 4.97 4.88 -0.21
C TYR A 29 5.24 6.40 -0.24
N ALA A 30 5.64 6.96 -1.38
CA ALA A 30 5.86 8.39 -1.53
C ALA A 30 4.56 9.21 -1.54
N THR A 31 3.46 8.62 -2.02
CA THR A 31 2.15 9.29 -2.06
C THR A 31 1.57 9.45 -0.66
N ASP A 32 1.56 8.37 0.13
CA ASP A 32 1.11 8.41 1.52
C ASP A 32 1.79 7.28 2.33
N PRO A 33 2.83 7.59 3.11
CA PRO A 33 3.47 6.61 3.99
C PRO A 33 2.54 5.99 5.04
N ASN A 34 1.40 6.63 5.32
CA ASN A 34 0.37 6.15 6.24
C ASN A 34 -0.86 5.58 5.51
N GLY A 35 -0.84 5.54 4.18
CA GLY A 35 -1.96 5.09 3.33
C GLY A 35 -2.12 3.58 3.27
N PHE A 36 -1.49 2.84 4.17
CA PHE A 36 -1.58 1.39 4.23
C PHE A 36 -1.93 0.92 5.63
N LEU A 37 -2.79 -0.10 5.68
CA LEU A 37 -3.17 -0.80 6.89
C LEU A 37 -2.63 -2.23 6.82
N LEU A 38 -2.03 -2.67 7.92
CA LEU A 38 -1.46 -4.00 8.08
C LEU A 38 -2.33 -4.81 9.05
N GLY A 39 -2.66 -6.04 8.65
CA GLY A 39 -3.27 -7.04 9.51
C GLY A 39 -2.22 -8.01 10.01
N GLU A 40 -2.10 -8.15 11.33
CA GLU A 40 -1.12 -9.01 11.99
C GLU A 40 -1.81 -10.03 12.91
N ILE A 41 -1.36 -11.29 12.88
CA ILE A 41 -1.73 -12.31 13.86
C ILE A 41 -0.43 -12.93 14.39
N ASN A 42 -0.26 -12.98 15.71
CA ASN A 42 0.93 -13.56 16.36
C ASN A 42 2.26 -13.01 15.83
N HIS A 43 2.36 -11.71 15.53
CA HIS A 43 3.58 -11.09 14.97
C HIS A 43 3.91 -11.48 13.54
N GLU A 44 2.97 -12.10 12.83
CA GLU A 44 3.05 -12.38 11.41
C GLU A 44 2.06 -11.51 10.64
N LEU A 45 2.55 -10.84 9.59
CA LEU A 45 1.70 -10.11 8.66
C LEU A 45 0.91 -11.11 7.82
N ILE A 46 -0.41 -10.93 7.79
CA ILE A 46 -1.34 -11.81 7.05
C ILE A 46 -2.22 -11.07 6.05
N ALA A 47 -2.26 -9.73 6.12
CA ALA A 47 -3.07 -8.91 5.24
C ALA A 47 -2.48 -7.51 5.08
N VAL A 48 -2.66 -6.92 3.90
CA VAL A 48 -2.36 -5.52 3.62
C VAL A 48 -3.51 -4.91 2.83
N ILE A 49 -3.88 -3.67 3.18
CA ILE A 49 -4.83 -2.86 2.42
C ILE A 49 -4.17 -1.51 2.12
N SER A 50 -4.23 -1.07 0.86
CA SER A 50 -3.87 0.29 0.46
C SER A 50 -5.12 1.17 0.40
N LEU A 51 -5.06 2.34 1.01
CA LEU A 51 -6.10 3.36 1.03
C LEU A 51 -5.46 4.72 0.69
N ALA A 52 -5.80 5.27 -0.47
CA ALA A 52 -5.44 6.63 -0.82
C ALA A 52 -6.66 7.55 -0.61
N ALA A 53 -6.60 8.42 0.40
CA ALA A 53 -7.63 9.43 0.62
C ALA A 53 -7.33 10.67 -0.23
N ARG A 54 -8.34 11.18 -0.95
CA ARG A 54 -8.26 12.45 -1.66
C ARG A 54 -9.27 13.41 -1.05
N ASP A 55 -8.82 14.59 -0.63
CA ASP A 55 -9.72 15.66 -0.21
C ASP A 55 -10.46 16.21 -1.44
N ILE A 56 -11.79 16.07 -1.43
CA ILE A 56 -12.68 16.56 -2.49
C ILE A 56 -13.29 17.92 -2.15
N ILE A 57 -13.13 18.42 -0.92
CA ILE A 57 -13.80 19.64 -0.45
C ILE A 57 -13.04 20.89 -0.95
N GLY A 58 -11.73 20.82 -1.17
CA GLY A 58 -10.91 21.94 -1.65
C GLY A 58 -10.96 22.22 -3.16
N GLN A 59 -11.60 21.37 -3.97
CA GLN A 59 -11.60 21.45 -5.45
C GLN A 59 -12.84 22.12 -6.03
N ILE A 60 -13.82 22.49 -5.19
CA ILE A 60 -14.99 23.29 -5.57
C ILE A 60 -14.73 24.74 -5.15
N LYS A 61 -13.93 25.46 -5.93
CA LYS A 61 -13.84 26.93 -5.89
C LYS A 61 -13.91 27.48 -7.30
#